data_AF-A0A370H4T6-F1
#
_entry.id   AF-A0A370H4T6-F1
#
_cell.length_a   1.000
_cell.length_b   1.000
_cell.length_c   1.000
_cell.angle_alpha   90.00
_cell.angle_beta   90.00
_cell.angle_gamma   90.00
#
_symmetry.space_group_name_H-M   'P 1'
#
loop_
_entity.id
_entity.type
_entity.pdbx_description
1 polymer ?
#
loop_
_entity_poly.entity_id
_entity_poly.type
_entity_poly.pdbx_seq_one_letter_code
_entity_poly.pdbx_strand_id
1 'polypeptide(L)' 'MANHISHGTPAAYREFIAESLSMARIQAELGATYAEIGDDAGLEYAIRRMVAYTRAALGTLKDLKTEKHGGADERAA' A
#
# COMPACT_ATOMS: atom_id res chain seq x y z
N MET A 1 -12.12 18.96 -22.50
CA MET A 1 -12.06 17.52 -22.19
C MET A 1 -10.81 17.29 -21.36
N ALA A 2 -10.97 17.01 -20.06
CA ALA A 2 -9.83 16.79 -19.17
C ALA A 2 -9.16 15.47 -19.57
N ASN A 3 -7.92 15.55 -20.01
CA ASN A 3 -7.08 14.41 -20.35
C ASN A 3 -6.79 13.66 -19.04
N HIS A 4 -7.51 12.57 -18.78
CA HIS A 4 -7.25 11.71 -17.63
C HIS A 4 -5.93 10.97 -17.91
N ILE A 5 -4.81 11.58 -17.53
CA ILE A 5 -3.51 10.92 -17.54
C ILE A 5 -3.61 9.82 -16.48
N SER A 6 -3.82 8.57 -16.92
CA SER A 6 -3.67 7.41 -16.04
C SER A 6 -2.22 7.35 -15.58
N HIS A 7 -1.94 7.92 -14.41
CA HIS A 7 -0.65 7.81 -13.73
C HIS A 7 -0.36 6.37 -13.27
N GLY A 8 -1.31 5.43 -13.44
CA GLY A 8 -1.21 4.03 -13.08
C GLY A 8 -0.44 3.17 -14.09
N THR A 9 0.85 3.41 -14.29
CA THR A 9 1.67 2.36 -14.92
C THR A 9 1.86 1.21 -13.94
N PRO A 10 2.03 -0.05 -14.41
CA PRO A 10 2.36 -1.17 -13.52
C PRO A 10 3.62 -0.95 -12.68
N ALA A 11 4.53 -0.05 -13.08
CA ALA A 11 5.68 0.35 -12.28
C ALA A 11 5.25 1.21 -11.09
N ALA A 12 4.46 2.27 -11.32
CA ALA A 12 3.96 3.16 -10.28
C ALA A 12 3.16 2.41 -9.19
N TYR A 13 2.32 1.44 -9.58
CA TYR A 13 1.63 0.59 -8.60
C TYR A 13 2.60 -0.19 -7.72
N ARG A 14 3.67 -0.77 -8.30
CA ARG A 14 4.67 -1.52 -7.53
C ARG A 14 5.47 -0.62 -6.61
N GLU A 15 5.83 0.57 -7.06
CA GLU A 15 6.50 1.59 -6.24
C GLU A 15 5.64 1.96 -5.03
N PHE A 16 4.36 2.30 -5.24
CA PHE A 16 3.46 2.61 -4.14
C PHE A 16 3.26 1.44 -3.16
N ILE A 17 3.16 0.20 -3.67
CA ILE A 17 3.09 -0.99 -2.82
C ILE A 17 4.36 -1.10 -1.96
N ALA A 18 5.54 -0.93 -2.56
CA ALA A 18 6.81 -0.99 -1.85
C ALA A 18 6.93 0.09 -0.77
N GLU A 19 6.55 1.32 -1.08
CA GLU A 19 6.51 2.44 -0.13
C GLU A 19 5.56 2.15 1.03
N SER A 20 4.34 1.69 0.73
CA SER A 20 3.34 1.32 1.74
C SER A 20 3.83 0.21 2.66
N LEU A 21 4.48 -0.83 2.11
CA LEU A 21 5.07 -1.90 2.90
C LEU A 21 6.26 -1.43 3.75
N SER A 22 7.07 -0.49 3.24
CA SER A 22 8.14 0.14 4.03
C SER A 22 7.58 0.89 5.24
N MET A 23 6.48 1.63 5.05
CA MET A 23 5.80 2.32 6.15
C MET A 23 5.17 1.34 7.15
N ALA A 24 4.59 0.23 6.68
CA ALA A 24 4.08 -0.82 7.55
C ALA A 24 5.21 -1.44 8.41
N ARG A 25 6.39 -1.69 7.82
CA ARG A 25 7.57 -2.19 8.54
C ARG A 25 8.00 -1.23 9.66
N ILE A 26 8.11 0.07 9.38
CA ILE A 26 8.47 1.07 10.40
C ILE A 26 7.49 1.04 11.57
N GLN A 27 6.18 0.92 11.30
CA GLN A 27 5.17 0.83 12.35
C GLN A 27 5.26 -0.49 13.13
N ALA A 28 5.65 -1.59 12.50
CA ALA A 28 5.90 -2.86 13.19
C ALA A 28 7.09 -2.76 14.15
N GLU A 29 8.20 -2.14 13.72
CA GLU A 29 9.39 -1.91 14.55
C GLU A 29 9.07 -1.00 15.75
N LEU A 30 8.30 0.08 15.53
CA LEU A 30 7.81 0.93 16.61
C LEU A 30 6.89 0.18 17.56
N GLY A 31 5.96 -0.63 17.02
CA GLY A 31 5.06 -1.45 17.84
C GLY A 31 5.82 -2.41 18.75
N ALA A 32 6.87 -3.08 18.26
CA ALA A 32 7.73 -3.93 19.08
C ALA A 32 8.40 -3.12 20.20
N THR A 33 8.93 -1.94 19.88
CA THR A 33 9.54 -1.04 20.88
C THR A 33 8.53 -0.63 21.96
N TYR A 34 7.31 -0.22 21.56
CA TYR A 34 6.27 0.18 22.50
C TYR A 34 5.82 -0.96 23.41
N ALA A 35 5.73 -2.19 22.89
CA ALA A 35 5.46 -3.38 23.69
C ALA A 35 6.57 -3.65 24.72
N GLU A 36 7.84 -3.49 24.33
CA GLU A 36 8.99 -3.69 25.22
C GLU A 36 9.02 -2.69 26.39
N ILE A 37 8.62 -1.44 26.16
CA ILE A 37 8.62 -0.39 27.18
C ILE A 37 7.29 -0.26 27.95
N GLY A 38 6.27 -1.06 27.61
CA GLY A 38 4.95 -1.01 28.25
C GLY A 38 4.09 0.20 27.87
N ASP A 39 4.34 0.82 26.70
CA ASP A 39 3.51 1.90 26.17
C ASP A 39 2.35 1.35 25.34
N ASP A 40 1.27 0.96 26.02
CA ASP A 40 0.10 0.35 25.37
C ASP A 40 -0.62 1.29 24.39
N ALA A 41 -0.60 2.60 24.65
CA ALA A 41 -1.22 3.59 23.77
C ALA A 41 -0.43 3.76 22.47
N GLY A 42 0.90 3.85 22.58
CA GLY A 42 1.82 3.84 21.43
C GLY A 42 1.70 2.55 20.62
N LEU A 43 1.64 1.39 21.31
CA LEU A 43 1.47 0.08 20.70
C LEU A 43 0.18 -0.01 19.87
N GLU A 44 -0.96 0.38 20.46
CA GLU A 44 -2.25 0.35 19.74
C GLU A 44 -2.20 1.23 18.49
N TYR A 45 -1.65 2.43 18.62
CA TYR A 45 -1.53 3.36 17.51
C TYR A 45 -0.65 2.79 16.39
N ALA A 46 0.52 2.26 16.72
CA ALA A 46 1.45 1.67 15.76
C ALA A 46 0.81 0.49 15.01
N ILE A 47 0.10 -0.40 15.72
CA ILE A 47 -0.64 -1.52 15.10
C ILE A 47 -1.69 -1.01 14.12
N ARG A 48 -2.49 -0.01 14.51
CA ARG A 48 -3.54 0.57 13.64
C ARG A 48 -2.93 1.18 12.37
N ARG A 49 -1.82 1.90 12.48
CA ARG A 49 -1.11 2.49 11.33
C ARG A 49 -0.50 1.42 10.42
N MET A 50 0.13 0.40 10.99
CA MET A 50 0.65 -0.74 10.22
C MET A 50 -0.47 -1.39 9.39
N VAL A 51 -1.62 -1.67 10.01
CA VAL A 51 -2.78 -2.25 9.32
C VAL A 51 -3.28 -1.34 8.20
N ALA A 52 -3.32 -0.02 8.41
CA ALA A 52 -3.74 0.93 7.39
C ALA A 52 -2.82 0.89 6.15
N TYR A 53 -1.50 0.87 6.34
CA TYR A 53 -0.55 0.77 5.23
C TYR A 53 -0.62 -0.57 4.51
N THR A 54 -0.76 -1.67 5.25
CA THR A 54 -0.96 -3.00 4.64
C THR A 54 -2.25 -3.07 3.83
N ARG A 55 -3.35 -2.45 4.31
CA ARG A 55 -4.60 -2.36 3.56
C ARG A 55 -4.46 -1.53 2.29
N ALA A 56 -3.73 -0.42 2.35
CA ALA A 56 -3.43 0.40 1.16
C ALA A 56 -2.66 -0.42 0.12
N ALA A 57 -1.58 -1.11 0.53
CA ALA A 57 -0.82 -1.98 -0.35
C ALA A 57 -1.68 -3.09 -0.99
N LEU A 58 -2.58 -3.71 -0.21
CA LEU A 58 -3.51 -4.73 -0.73
C LEU A 58 -4.50 -4.16 -1.76
N GLY A 59 -5.04 -2.96 -1.51
CA GLY A 59 -5.92 -2.27 -2.45
C GLY A 59 -5.20 -2.00 -3.77
N THR A 60 -4.01 -1.39 -3.70
CA THR A 60 -3.18 -1.11 -4.87
C THR A 60 -2.76 -2.38 -5.62
N LEU A 61 -2.48 -3.48 -4.92
CA LEU A 61 -2.17 -4.76 -5.55
C LEU A 61 -3.38 -5.34 -6.31
N LYS A 62 -4.60 -5.12 -5.83
CA LYS A 62 -5.82 -5.47 -6.55
C LYS A 62 -5.92 -4.65 -7.84
N ASP A 63 -5.67 -3.35 -7.78
CA ASP A 63 -5.71 -2.47 -8.95
C ASP A 63 -4.65 -2.87 -10.00
N LEU A 64 -3.42 -3.14 -9.56
CA LEU A 64 -2.35 -3.65 -10.42
C LEU A 64 -2.74 -4.96 -11.13
N LYS A 65 -3.45 -5.85 -10.43
CA LYS A 65 -3.96 -7.09 -11.05
C LYS A 65 -5.01 -6.76 -12.09
N THR A 66 -5.95 -5.86 -11.80
CA THR A 66 -7.00 -5.46 -12.75
C THR A 66 -6.41 -4.83 -14.02
N GLU A 67 -5.45 -3.90 -13.89
CA GLU A 67 -4.76 -3.26 -15.02
C GLU A 67 -4.06 -4.28 -15.94
N LYS A 68 -3.44 -5.31 -15.36
CA LYS A 68 -2.83 -6.40 -16.14
C LYS A 68 -3.84 -7.23 -16.94
N HIS A 69 -5.08 -7.35 -16.47
CA HIS A 69 -6.11 -8.17 -17.12
C HIS A 69 -7.04 -7.34 -18.03
N GLY A 70 -7.19 -6.04 -17.81
CA GLY A 70 -8.03 -5.14 -18.62
C GLY A 70 -7.31 -4.41 -19.75
N GLY A 71 -6.00 -4.13 -19.63
CA GLY A 71 -5.24 -3.41 -20.64
C GLY A 71 -4.81 -4.21 -21.89
N ALA A 72 -5.08 -5.53 -21.91
CA ALA A 72 -4.80 -6.38 -23.07
C ALA A 72 -5.96 -6.40 -24.09
N ASP A 73 -7.18 -6.08 -23.66
CA ASP A 73 -8.40 -6.21 -24.49
C ASP A 73 -8.67 -4.92 -25.31
N GLU A 74 -8.39 -3.73 -24.75
CA GLU A 74 -8.59 -2.44 -25.45
C GLU A 74 -7.49 -2.07 -26.45
N ARG A 75 -6.36 -2.80 -26.50
CA ARG A 75 -5.29 -2.56 -27.49
C ARG A 75 -5.41 -3.42 -28.75
N ALA A 76 -6.42 -4.27 -28.82
CA ALA A 76 -6.66 -5.21 -29.91
C ALA A 76 -7.97 -4.95 -30.69
N ALA A 77 -8.70 -3.87 -30.37
CA ALA A 77 -9.95 -3.47 -31.03
C ALA A 77 -9.81 -2.15 -31.79
#